data_AF-A0A7X9BR80-F1
#
_entry.id   AF-A0A7X9BR80-F1
#
_cell.length_a   1.000
_cell.length_b   1.000
_cell.length_c   1.000
_cell.angle_alpha   90.00
_cell.angle_beta   90.00
_cell.angle_gamma   90.00
#
_symmetry.space_group_name_H-M   'P 1'
#
loop_
_entity.id
_entity.type
_entity.pdbx_description
1 polymer ?
#
loop_
_entity_poly.entity_id
_entity_poly.type
_entity_poly.pdbx_seq_one_letter_code
_entity_poly.pdbx_strand_id
1 'polypeptide(L)'
;MKAHWLFPVSNTMHRTGIGESGIETFKGSPITSLVREICQNSLDAVKDESKPVRVEFKYFEIPRDEFPDRENLKNTFLQCKTYSETHMKNKDTFFFFENAINIIEKHSIPIIRISDCNTVGLTGSEKTDEINPWTSLIYSDGISDKDTSSGGSFGIGKNAIFVCSGFRTLFYSTLDIENKKA
;
A
#
# COMPACT_ATOMS: atom_id res chain seq x y z
N MET A 1 10.75 -10.97 -16.51
CA MET A 1 9.90 -9.82 -16.89
C MET A 1 10.35 -8.61 -16.08
N LYS A 2 10.47 -7.43 -16.68
CA LYS A 2 10.61 -6.19 -15.92
C LYS A 2 9.20 -5.71 -15.56
N ALA A 3 8.94 -5.44 -14.28
CA ALA A 3 7.67 -4.88 -13.84
C ALA A 3 7.54 -3.44 -14.37
N HIS A 4 6.31 -3.03 -14.71
CA HIS A 4 6.00 -1.69 -15.21
C HIS A 4 4.80 -1.10 -14.46
N TRP A 5 4.82 0.21 -14.24
CA TRP A 5 3.69 0.92 -13.66
C TRP A 5 2.64 1.19 -14.73
N LEU A 6 1.41 0.79 -14.45
CA LEU A 6 0.26 1.01 -15.33
C LEU A 6 -0.58 2.16 -14.76
N PHE A 7 -0.71 3.23 -15.54
CA PHE A 7 -1.55 4.38 -15.22
C PHE A 7 -2.71 4.42 -16.23
N PRO A 8 -3.87 3.83 -15.92
CA PRO A 8 -5.00 3.81 -16.83
C PRO A 8 -5.53 5.23 -17.07
N VAL A 9 -5.99 5.49 -18.30
CA VAL A 9 -6.62 6.77 -18.63
C VAL A 9 -7.93 6.90 -17.85
N SER A 10 -8.07 8.00 -17.11
CA SER A 10 -9.35 8.35 -16.50
C SER A 10 -10.31 8.79 -17.60
N ASN A 11 -11.12 7.86 -18.10
CA ASN A 11 -12.18 8.12 -19.08
C ASN A 11 -13.40 8.83 -18.45
N THR A 12 -13.23 9.45 -17.28
CA THR A 12 -14.31 10.07 -16.52
C THR A 12 -13.94 11.48 -16.09
N MET A 13 -14.95 12.33 -15.86
CA MET A 13 -14.75 13.65 -15.25
C MET A 13 -14.63 13.58 -13.71
N HIS A 14 -14.62 12.38 -13.11
CA HIS A 14 -14.52 12.24 -11.68
C HIS A 14 -13.12 12.64 -11.21
N ARG A 15 -13.06 13.48 -10.17
CA ARG A 15 -11.81 14.01 -9.62
C ARG A 15 -11.74 13.64 -8.15
N THR A 16 -10.84 12.71 -7.84
CA THR A 16 -10.42 12.40 -6.47
C THR A 16 -9.11 13.13 -6.17
N GLY A 17 -9.02 13.69 -4.96
CA GLY A 17 -7.83 14.41 -4.50
C GLY A 17 -6.99 13.54 -3.57
N ILE A 18 -5.74 13.94 -3.31
CA ILE A 18 -4.87 13.18 -2.38
C ILE A 18 -5.35 13.21 -0.91
N GLY A 19 -6.34 14.04 -0.59
CA GLY A 19 -6.93 14.19 0.73
C GLY A 19 -8.22 13.39 0.94
N GLU A 20 -8.35 12.21 0.33
CA GLU A 20 -9.49 11.33 0.62
C GLU A 20 -9.63 11.07 2.12
N SER A 21 -10.88 10.99 2.59
CA SER A 21 -11.24 10.93 4.02
C SER A 21 -10.56 9.79 4.79
N GLY A 22 -10.30 8.67 4.10
CA GLY A 22 -9.57 7.52 4.66
C GLY A 22 -8.10 7.83 5.00
N ILE A 23 -7.47 8.79 4.32
CA ILE A 23 -6.10 9.23 4.60
C ILE A 23 -6.08 10.29 5.69
N GLU A 24 -7.04 11.21 5.70
CA GLU A 24 -7.11 12.28 6.70
C GLU A 24 -7.36 11.73 8.11
N THR A 25 -8.15 10.66 8.22
CA THR A 25 -8.43 9.98 9.49
C THR A 25 -7.16 9.44 10.18
N PHE A 26 -6.10 9.10 9.43
CA PHE A 26 -4.84 8.58 9.99
C PHE A 26 -3.70 9.59 10.07
N LYS A 27 -3.86 10.81 9.53
CA LYS A 27 -2.79 11.84 9.59
C LYS A 27 -2.36 12.18 11.03
N GLY A 28 -3.24 12.00 12.01
CA GLY A 28 -2.96 12.31 13.43
C GLY A 28 -2.02 11.31 14.13
N SER A 29 -1.96 10.04 13.69
CA SER A 29 -1.14 9.00 14.33
C SER A 29 -0.76 7.85 13.38
N PRO A 30 -0.21 8.14 12.18
CA PRO A 30 -0.10 7.18 11.08
C PRO A 30 0.76 5.96 11.44
N ILE A 31 1.86 6.16 12.18
CA ILE A 31 2.77 5.08 12.59
C ILE A 31 2.08 4.15 13.60
N THR A 32 1.43 4.70 14.62
CA THR A 32 0.74 3.89 15.63
C THR A 32 -0.40 3.09 14.99
N SER A 33 -1.15 3.72 14.08
CA SER A 33 -2.20 3.05 13.32
C SER A 33 -1.65 1.94 12.43
N LEU A 34 -0.55 2.19 11.71
CA LEU A 34 0.14 1.18 10.90
C LEU A 34 0.55 -0.02 11.75
N VAL A 35 1.29 0.20 12.84
CA VAL A 35 1.79 -0.90 13.69
C VAL A 35 0.63 -1.71 14.27
N ARG A 36 -0.42 -1.03 14.77
CA ARG A 36 -1.59 -1.70 15.33
C ARG A 36 -2.30 -2.55 14.27
N GLU A 37 -2.55 -1.98 13.10
CA GLU A 37 -3.26 -2.65 12.00
C GLU A 37 -2.50 -3.89 11.50
N ILE A 38 -1.19 -3.77 11.28
CA ILE A 38 -0.35 -4.90 10.86
C ILE A 38 -0.38 -6.02 11.92
N CYS A 39 -0.16 -5.68 13.19
CA CYS A 39 -0.14 -6.68 14.26
C CYS A 39 -1.50 -7.37 14.42
N GLN A 40 -2.61 -6.63 14.28
CA GLN A 40 -3.96 -7.21 14.30
C GLN A 40 -4.17 -8.18 13.13
N ASN A 41 -3.86 -7.74 11.91
CA ASN A 41 -4.01 -8.58 10.72
C ASN A 41 -3.17 -9.86 10.79
N SER A 42 -1.94 -9.78 11.31
CA SER A 42 -1.09 -10.96 11.49
C SER A 42 -1.58 -11.89 12.61
N LEU A 43 -2.14 -11.36 13.69
CA LEU A 43 -2.73 -12.17 14.78
C LEU A 43 -3.99 -12.89 14.34
N ASP A 44 -4.87 -12.21 13.60
CA ASP A 44 -6.10 -12.78 13.05
C ASP A 44 -5.81 -13.93 12.04
N ALA A 45 -4.61 -13.93 11.46
CA ALA A 45 -4.16 -14.89 10.45
C ALA A 45 -3.21 -15.98 11.02
N VAL A 46 -3.17 -16.19 12.34
CA VAL A 46 -2.25 -17.16 12.96
C VAL A 46 -2.42 -18.58 12.41
N LYS A 47 -1.31 -19.24 12.09
CA LYS A 47 -1.30 -20.62 11.57
C LYS A 47 -1.26 -21.67 12.68
N ASP A 48 -0.37 -21.49 13.64
CA ASP A 48 -0.17 -22.38 14.78
C ASP A 48 -0.29 -21.56 16.07
N GLU A 49 -1.43 -21.67 16.73
CA GLU A 49 -1.76 -20.94 17.97
C GLU A 49 -0.84 -21.30 19.15
N SER A 50 -0.11 -22.43 19.06
CA SER A 50 0.86 -22.81 20.09
C SER A 50 2.18 -22.01 20.01
N LYS A 51 2.40 -21.26 18.92
CA LYS A 51 3.60 -20.45 18.68
C LYS A 51 3.24 -18.98 18.51
N PRO A 52 4.11 -18.05 18.92
CA PRO A 52 3.85 -16.63 18.70
C PRO A 52 3.91 -16.28 17.21
N VAL A 53 3.03 -15.37 16.79
CA VAL A 53 3.19 -14.64 15.53
C VAL A 53 4.38 -13.68 15.68
N ARG A 54 5.27 -13.64 14.68
CA ARG A 54 6.41 -12.71 14.65
C ARG A 54 6.21 -11.72 13.52
N VAL A 55 6.19 -10.44 13.85
CA VAL A 55 6.21 -9.33 12.89
C VAL A 55 7.57 -8.65 12.93
N GLU A 56 8.21 -8.48 11.78
CA GLU A 56 9.51 -7.83 11.60
C GLU A 56 9.35 -6.55 10.76
N PHE A 57 9.81 -5.43 11.31
CA PHE A 57 9.97 -4.17 10.60
C PHE A 57 11.45 -3.99 10.25
N LYS A 58 11.77 -3.91 8.97
CA LYS A 58 13.14 -3.76 8.48
C LYS A 58 13.25 -2.54 7.57
N TYR A 59 14.08 -1.59 7.97
CA TYR A 59 14.53 -0.50 7.11
C TYR A 59 15.75 -0.92 6.29
N PHE A 60 15.76 -0.54 5.02
CA PHE A 60 16.93 -0.62 4.17
C PHE A 60 16.80 0.40 3.03
N GLU A 61 17.88 0.58 2.29
CA GLU A 61 17.88 1.42 1.10
C GLU A 61 18.27 0.59 -0.11
N ILE A 62 17.66 0.88 -1.25
CA ILE A 62 18.05 0.29 -2.53
C ILE A 62 18.65 1.36 -3.44
N PRO A 63 19.62 1.04 -4.31
CA PRO A 63 20.03 1.94 -5.38
C PRO A 63 18.83 2.35 -6.23
N ARG A 64 18.76 3.63 -6.64
CA ARG A 64 17.61 4.11 -7.43
C ARG A 64 17.38 3.31 -8.71
N ASP A 65 18.46 2.79 -9.32
CA ASP A 65 18.37 2.05 -10.59
C ASP A 65 17.83 0.62 -10.41
N GLU A 66 17.67 0.16 -9.15
CA GLU A 66 16.98 -1.10 -8.82
C GLU A 66 15.46 -0.90 -8.61
N PHE A 67 14.99 0.34 -8.48
CA PHE A 67 13.57 0.61 -8.27
C PHE A 67 12.77 0.32 -9.57
N PRO A 68 11.67 -0.43 -9.50
CA PRO A 68 10.94 -0.88 -10.69
C PRO A 68 10.39 0.30 -11.48
N ASP A 69 10.68 0.32 -12.78
CA ASP A 69 10.13 1.27 -13.76
C ASP A 69 10.19 2.74 -13.30
N ARG A 70 11.32 3.10 -12.66
CA ARG A 70 11.54 4.39 -11.97
C ARG A 70 11.26 5.60 -12.86
N GLU A 71 11.76 5.58 -14.09
CA GLU A 71 11.63 6.72 -15.00
C GLU A 71 10.17 6.98 -15.38
N ASN A 72 9.38 5.92 -15.62
CA ASN A 72 7.95 6.05 -15.87
C ASN A 72 7.23 6.64 -14.65
N LEU A 73 7.48 6.09 -13.45
CA LEU A 73 6.88 6.60 -12.22
C LEU A 73 7.22 8.08 -11.96
N LYS A 74 8.49 8.46 -12.15
CA LYS A 74 8.96 9.85 -12.02
C LYS A 74 8.24 10.77 -13.02
N ASN A 75 8.16 10.37 -14.28
CA ASN A 75 7.48 11.15 -15.31
C ASN A 75 5.98 11.31 -15.00
N THR A 76 5.34 10.30 -14.42
CA THR A 76 3.97 10.41 -13.93
C THR A 76 3.86 11.39 -12.77
N PHE A 77 4.74 11.33 -11.76
CA PHE A 77 4.75 12.29 -10.67
C PHE A 77 4.91 13.73 -11.17
N LEU A 78 5.78 13.95 -12.17
CA LEU A 78 5.97 15.27 -12.77
C LEU A 78 4.69 15.78 -13.45
N GLN A 79 4.02 14.93 -14.24
CA GLN A 79 2.74 15.27 -14.87
C GLN A 79 1.66 15.59 -13.83
N CYS A 80 1.56 14.80 -12.75
CA CYS A 80 0.61 15.06 -11.68
C CYS A 80 0.92 16.35 -10.91
N LYS A 81 2.21 16.65 -10.65
CA LYS A 81 2.65 17.92 -10.05
C LYS A 81 2.22 19.10 -10.92
N THR A 82 2.55 19.07 -12.21
CA THR A 82 2.18 20.13 -13.17
C THR A 82 0.67 20.30 -13.23
N TYR A 83 -0.10 19.22 -13.38
CA TYR A 83 -1.56 19.29 -13.43
C TYR A 83 -2.16 19.89 -12.14
N SER A 84 -1.61 19.51 -10.98
CA SER A 84 -2.04 20.04 -9.69
C SER A 84 -1.84 21.55 -9.59
N GLU A 85 -0.71 22.04 -10.09
CA GLU A 85 -0.37 23.47 -10.09
C GLU A 85 -1.23 24.25 -11.09
N THR A 86 -1.33 23.76 -12.33
CA THR A 86 -1.94 24.51 -13.44
C THR A 86 -3.46 24.44 -13.45
N HIS A 87 -4.05 23.29 -13.11
CA HIS A 87 -5.48 23.04 -13.28
C HIS A 87 -6.23 22.91 -11.94
N MET A 88 -5.64 22.28 -10.93
CA MET A 88 -6.31 22.10 -9.62
C MET A 88 -6.06 23.27 -8.66
N LYS A 89 -4.92 23.94 -8.78
CA LYS A 89 -4.41 24.92 -7.80
C LYS A 89 -4.37 24.38 -6.37
N ASN A 90 -4.08 23.09 -6.22
CA ASN A 90 -4.03 22.41 -4.91
C ASN A 90 -2.58 22.32 -4.44
N LYS A 91 -2.25 23.05 -3.36
CA LYS A 91 -0.90 23.10 -2.80
C LYS A 91 -0.47 21.78 -2.15
N ASP A 92 -1.37 21.10 -1.46
CA ASP A 92 -1.05 19.83 -0.79
C ASP A 92 -0.70 18.75 -1.80
N THR A 93 -1.50 18.63 -2.87
CA THR A 93 -1.23 17.72 -4.00
C THR A 93 0.10 18.07 -4.67
N PHE A 94 0.38 19.36 -4.87
CA PHE A 94 1.65 19.82 -5.42
C PHE A 94 2.84 19.40 -4.56
N PHE A 95 2.81 19.71 -3.26
CA PHE A 95 3.91 19.39 -2.35
C PHE A 95 4.10 17.89 -2.15
N PHE A 96 3.02 17.10 -2.21
CA PHE A 96 3.10 15.65 -2.20
C PHE A 96 3.93 15.12 -3.39
N PHE A 97 3.59 15.52 -4.62
CA PHE A 97 4.34 15.07 -5.81
C PHE A 97 5.74 15.66 -5.87
N GLU A 98 5.94 16.90 -5.40
CA GLU A 98 7.28 17.47 -5.25
C GLU A 98 8.17 16.65 -4.32
N ASN A 99 7.65 16.25 -3.15
CA ASN A 99 8.37 15.37 -2.24
C ASN A 99 8.65 13.99 -2.86
N ALA A 100 7.68 13.40 -3.56
CA ALA A 100 7.87 12.12 -4.25
C ALA A 100 8.98 12.20 -5.31
N ILE A 101 9.04 13.28 -6.10
CA ILE A 101 10.12 13.53 -7.06
C ILE A 101 11.46 13.65 -6.34
N ASN A 102 11.53 14.43 -5.26
CA ASN A 102 12.76 14.58 -4.48
C ASN A 102 13.27 13.25 -3.91
N ILE A 103 12.39 12.31 -3.54
CA ILE A 103 12.79 11.00 -3.05
C ILE A 103 13.25 10.08 -4.20
N ILE A 104 12.52 10.04 -5.32
CA ILE A 104 12.83 9.12 -6.44
C ILE A 104 14.10 9.51 -7.23
N GLU A 105 14.60 10.73 -7.03
CA GLU A 105 15.83 11.23 -7.65
C GLU A 105 17.09 11.02 -6.80
N LYS A 106 16.94 10.70 -5.51
CA LYS A 106 18.07 10.38 -4.62
C LYS A 106 18.88 9.21 -5.17
N HIS A 107 20.15 9.13 -4.75
CA HIS A 107 21.03 8.02 -5.13
C HIS A 107 20.48 6.66 -4.66
N SER A 108 19.84 6.64 -3.49
CA SER A 108 19.17 5.48 -2.91
C SER A 108 17.73 5.83 -2.50
N ILE A 109 16.85 4.83 -2.54
CA ILE A 109 15.44 4.95 -2.17
C ILE A 109 15.23 4.21 -0.85
N PRO A 110 14.68 4.88 0.19
CA PRO A 110 14.39 4.24 1.46
C PRO A 110 13.19 3.31 1.35
N ILE A 111 13.32 2.10 1.90
CA ILE A 111 12.29 1.07 1.92
C ILE A 111 12.10 0.57 3.34
N ILE A 112 10.83 0.43 3.77
CA ILE A 112 10.46 -0.31 4.97
C ILE A 112 9.77 -1.59 4.50
N ARG A 113 10.36 -2.74 4.84
CA ARG A 113 9.69 -4.03 4.72
C ARG A 113 9.06 -4.39 6.04
N ILE A 114 7.82 -4.81 5.98
CA ILE A 114 7.08 -5.39 7.10
C ILE A 114 6.80 -6.83 6.72
N SER A 115 7.24 -7.78 7.53
CA SER A 115 7.07 -9.22 7.27
C SER A 115 6.49 -9.89 8.49
N ASP A 116 5.58 -10.83 8.29
CA ASP A 116 5.01 -11.67 9.33
C ASP A 116 5.35 -13.15 9.11
N CYS A 117 5.47 -13.86 10.22
CA CYS A 117 5.77 -15.29 10.26
C CYS A 117 4.81 -15.98 11.23
N ASN A 118 4.59 -17.28 11.00
CA ASN A 118 3.56 -18.08 11.69
C ASN A 118 2.12 -17.62 11.38
N THR A 119 1.90 -17.15 10.15
CA THR A 119 0.57 -16.80 9.63
C THR A 119 0.20 -17.71 8.46
N VAL A 120 -1.07 -17.70 8.05
CA VAL A 120 -1.57 -18.51 6.94
C VAL A 120 -1.17 -17.98 5.56
N GLY A 121 -0.61 -16.77 5.50
CA GLY A 121 -0.37 -16.03 4.26
C GLY A 121 -1.67 -15.55 3.60
N LEU A 122 -1.58 -15.00 2.40
CA LEU A 122 -2.74 -14.54 1.63
C LEU A 122 -3.13 -15.60 0.61
N THR A 123 -4.14 -16.40 0.94
CA THR A 123 -4.63 -17.48 0.07
C THR A 123 -5.48 -16.95 -1.10
N GLY A 124 -5.58 -17.74 -2.17
CA GLY A 124 -6.40 -17.45 -3.34
C GLY A 124 -5.74 -16.53 -4.37
N SER A 125 -4.41 -16.37 -4.31
CA SER A 125 -3.64 -15.49 -5.21
C SER A 125 -3.78 -15.83 -6.70
N GLU A 126 -4.06 -17.09 -7.03
CA GLU A 126 -4.28 -17.59 -8.39
C GLU A 126 -5.72 -17.42 -8.89
N LYS A 127 -6.65 -17.04 -8.02
CA LYS A 127 -8.08 -16.87 -8.32
C LYS A 127 -8.48 -15.40 -8.24
N THR A 128 -7.94 -14.59 -9.16
CA THR A 128 -8.13 -13.13 -9.14
C THR A 128 -9.57 -12.68 -9.37
N ASP A 129 -10.43 -13.55 -9.91
CA ASP A 129 -11.84 -13.27 -10.20
C ASP A 129 -12.78 -13.62 -9.02
N GLU A 130 -12.25 -14.20 -7.93
CA GLU A 130 -13.02 -14.59 -6.74
C GLU A 130 -12.72 -13.66 -5.55
N ILE A 131 -13.68 -13.50 -4.64
CA ILE A 131 -13.43 -12.84 -3.33
C ILE A 131 -12.67 -13.83 -2.45
N ASN A 132 -11.44 -13.48 -2.11
CA ASN A 132 -10.56 -14.26 -1.24
C ASN A 132 -9.62 -13.31 -0.47
N PRO A 133 -8.80 -13.78 0.47
CA PRO A 133 -7.90 -12.91 1.23
C PRO A 133 -6.96 -12.05 0.38
N TRP A 134 -6.42 -12.61 -0.72
CA TRP A 134 -5.56 -11.86 -1.65
C TRP A 134 -6.33 -10.74 -2.38
N THR A 135 -7.45 -11.06 -3.01
CA THR A 135 -8.25 -10.06 -3.75
C THR A 135 -8.91 -9.05 -2.82
N SER A 136 -9.26 -9.45 -1.59
CA SER A 136 -9.78 -8.53 -0.57
C SER A 136 -8.75 -7.50 -0.11
N LEU A 137 -7.47 -7.88 -0.07
CA LEU A 137 -6.40 -6.94 0.26
C LEU A 137 -6.11 -5.96 -0.89
N ILE A 138 -6.09 -6.47 -2.13
CA ILE A 138 -5.59 -5.71 -3.29
C ILE A 138 -6.68 -4.93 -4.00
N TYR A 139 -7.88 -5.52 -4.18
CA TYR A 139 -8.93 -4.98 -5.04
C TYR A 139 -10.14 -4.42 -4.29
N SER A 140 -10.38 -4.84 -3.04
CA SER A 140 -11.61 -4.47 -2.32
C SER A 140 -11.50 -3.14 -1.57
N ASP A 141 -11.77 -2.02 -2.25
CA ASP A 141 -12.16 -0.76 -1.58
C ASP A 141 -13.66 -0.76 -1.27
N GLY A 142 -14.03 -0.66 0.01
CA GLY A 142 -15.42 -0.49 0.44
C GLY A 142 -16.32 -1.73 0.43
N ILE A 143 -15.78 -2.93 0.16
CA ILE A 143 -16.52 -4.20 0.29
C ILE A 143 -16.24 -4.77 1.69
N SER A 144 -17.20 -4.62 2.60
CA SER A 144 -17.16 -5.22 3.94
C SER A 144 -17.82 -6.58 3.90
N ASP A 145 -17.04 -7.65 4.01
CA ASP A 145 -17.56 -9.03 4.08
C ASP A 145 -16.95 -9.80 5.25
N LYS A 146 -16.74 -9.11 6.37
CA LYS A 146 -16.28 -9.75 7.61
C LYS A 146 -17.45 -9.90 8.57
N ASP A 147 -17.73 -11.16 8.93
CA ASP A 147 -18.54 -11.54 10.07
C ASP A 147 -18.15 -10.69 11.30
N THR A 148 -19.16 -10.34 12.08
CA THR A 148 -19.17 -9.38 13.20
C THR A 148 -18.18 -9.66 14.34
N SER A 149 -17.34 -10.69 14.24
CA SER A 149 -16.36 -11.13 15.25
C SER A 149 -14.93 -10.66 15.01
N SER A 150 -14.60 -10.03 13.88
CA SER A 150 -13.25 -9.49 13.60
C SER A 150 -13.27 -7.96 13.72
N GLY A 151 -12.44 -7.40 14.62
CA GLY A 151 -12.50 -6.01 15.09
C GLY A 151 -12.14 -4.90 14.08
N GLY A 152 -12.16 -5.18 12.77
CA GLY A 152 -11.79 -4.25 11.70
C GLY A 152 -12.99 -3.85 10.83
N SER A 153 -13.82 -2.93 11.31
CA SER A 153 -15.20 -2.79 10.82
C SER A 153 -15.43 -2.05 9.50
N PHE A 154 -14.43 -1.49 8.79
CA PHE A 154 -14.71 -0.66 7.59
C PHE A 154 -13.67 -0.70 6.47
N GLY A 155 -12.66 -1.57 6.53
CA GLY A 155 -11.59 -1.58 5.51
C GLY A 155 -10.77 -0.28 5.46
N ILE A 156 -10.90 0.59 6.48
CA ILE A 156 -10.22 1.89 6.56
C ILE A 156 -8.75 1.69 6.97
N GLY A 157 -8.44 0.68 7.79
CA GLY A 157 -7.10 0.40 8.34
C GLY A 157 -5.99 0.22 7.29
N LYS A 158 -6.31 -0.38 6.14
CA LYS A 158 -5.36 -0.58 5.03
C LYS A 158 -4.76 0.74 4.49
N ASN A 159 -5.49 1.84 4.62
CA ASN A 159 -5.03 3.15 4.18
C ASN A 159 -3.87 3.68 5.03
N ALA A 160 -3.72 3.22 6.27
CA ALA A 160 -2.63 3.63 7.15
C ALA A 160 -1.24 3.33 6.55
N ILE A 161 -1.12 2.23 5.80
CA ILE A 161 0.14 1.85 5.15
C ILE A 161 0.48 2.80 4.00
N PHE A 162 -0.53 3.20 3.21
CA PHE A 162 -0.35 4.18 2.13
C PHE A 162 0.07 5.56 2.67
N VAL A 163 -0.47 5.98 3.82
CA VAL A 163 -0.09 7.26 4.46
C VAL A 163 1.36 7.27 4.91
N CYS A 164 1.92 6.12 5.28
CA CYS A 164 3.31 6.02 5.73
C CYS A 164 4.33 5.96 4.58
N SER A 165 3.88 5.84 3.32
CA SER A 165 4.75 5.75 2.15
C SER A 165 4.86 7.10 1.45
N GLY A 166 6.10 7.57 1.22
CA GLY A 166 6.36 8.82 0.49
C GLY A 166 5.86 8.81 -0.96
N PHE A 167 5.62 7.63 -1.53
CA PHE A 167 5.04 7.45 -2.87
C PHE A 167 3.57 7.02 -2.83
N ARG A 168 3.01 6.74 -1.65
CA ARG A 168 1.77 5.96 -1.50
C ARG A 168 1.81 4.66 -2.32
N THR A 169 2.95 3.99 -2.28
CA THR A 169 3.21 2.75 -3.01
C THR A 169 3.53 1.64 -2.03
N LEU A 170 3.00 0.44 -2.31
CA LEU A 170 3.20 -0.78 -1.55
C LEU A 170 3.60 -1.91 -2.49
N PHE A 171 4.40 -2.83 -1.98
CA PHE A 171 4.70 -4.10 -2.63
C PHE A 171 4.22 -5.21 -1.70
N TYR A 172 3.33 -6.06 -2.20
CA TYR A 172 2.91 -7.26 -1.49
C TYR A 172 3.75 -8.43 -1.94
N SER A 173 4.11 -9.29 -0.99
CA SER A 173 4.65 -10.61 -1.28
C SER A 173 4.16 -11.57 -0.23
N THR A 174 3.76 -12.77 -0.64
CA THR A 174 3.23 -13.78 0.26
C THR A 174 3.74 -15.18 -0.10
N LEU A 175 3.80 -16.04 0.91
CA LEU A 175 3.87 -17.49 0.78
C LEU A 175 2.76 -18.05 1.65
N ASP A 176 1.74 -18.62 1.04
CA ASP A 176 0.58 -19.11 1.76
C ASP A 176 0.73 -20.56 2.25
N ILE A 177 -0.23 -21.01 3.05
CA ILE A 177 -0.30 -22.38 3.58
C ILE A 177 -0.45 -23.46 2.50
N GLU A 178 -0.82 -23.09 1.28
CA GLU A 178 -0.90 -23.97 0.11
C GLU A 178 0.40 -23.95 -0.73
N ASN A 179 1.45 -23.28 -0.23
CA ASN A 179 2.73 -23.05 -0.89
C ASN A 179 2.63 -22.24 -2.19
N LYS A 180 1.60 -21.40 -2.34
CA LYS A 180 1.49 -20.42 -3.42
C LYS A 180 2.27 -19.17 -3.08
N LYS A 181 2.84 -18.55 -4.11
CA LYS A 181 3.62 -17.31 -4.00
C LYS A 181 3.03 -16.26 -4.91
N ALA A 182 2.92 -15.04 -4.38
CA ALA A 182 2.54 -13.85 -5.12
C ALA A 182 3.35 -12.65 -4.62
#